data_AF-A0A6S4QGJ1-F1
#
_entry.id   AF-A0A6S4QGJ1-F1
#
_cell.length_a   1.000
_cell.length_b   1.000
_cell.length_c   1.000
_cell.angle_alpha   90.00
_cell.angle_beta   90.00
_cell.angle_gamma   90.00
#
_symmetry.space_group_name_H-M   'P 1'
#
loop_
_entity.id
_entity.type
_entity.pdbx_description
1 polymer ?
#
loop_
_entity_poly.entity_id
_entity_poly.type
_entity_poly.pdbx_seq_one_letter_code
_entity_poly.pdbx_strand_id
1 'polypeptide(L)'
;MMCPAPLFNATKITRLLRMQRLLARLQAKHHWERSTTSLYYIFCKTVLAGRIIALETDTVPGLAVDVLSLSALARLYCLKKRAAAKPIVWLISEIKPLLPYIEYSPLARRLVEKYWPGALTIVFNLTPAGSQALKTNLFPPAQHLATQSPAPTPNYTSQAQLKISHNPKNNEIFPTIKTIALRMPADPFILTALQLLGTPLAVTSANYSDEPPPKTLAEVRKLFATQIDVYLERGRTMSNHASTIVDISTGTAIIKRQGTLKL
;
A
#
# COMPACT_ATOMS: atom_id res chain seq x y z
N MET A 1 -4.14 13.11 25.53
CA MET A 1 -3.28 11.90 25.63
C MET A 1 -2.69 11.62 24.25
N MET A 2 -1.37 11.49 24.11
CA MET A 2 -0.76 11.10 22.83
C MET A 2 -0.71 9.58 22.73
N CYS A 3 -1.28 9.01 21.67
CA CYS A 3 -1.05 7.61 21.32
C CYS A 3 0.39 7.50 20.78
N PRO A 4 1.31 6.79 21.44
CA PRO A 4 2.72 7.00 21.14
C PRO A 4 3.21 6.06 20.00
N ALA A 5 4.38 6.32 19.41
CA ALA A 5 4.91 5.67 18.20
C ALA A 5 5.34 4.19 18.38
N PRO A 6 5.26 3.34 17.34
CA PRO A 6 5.55 1.90 17.45
C PRO A 6 7.03 1.58 17.66
N LEU A 7 7.30 0.63 18.57
CA LEU A 7 8.60 -0.01 18.71
C LEU A 7 9.07 -0.65 17.40
N PHE A 8 10.39 -0.70 17.23
CA PHE A 8 11.06 -1.54 16.23
C PHE A 8 11.35 -2.91 16.86
N ASN A 9 10.52 -3.91 16.55
CA ASN A 9 10.82 -5.30 16.84
C ASN A 9 11.84 -5.87 15.82
N ALA A 10 12.36 -7.07 16.09
CA ALA A 10 13.34 -7.73 15.23
C ALA A 10 12.88 -7.80 13.75
N THR A 11 11.60 -8.10 13.49
CA THR A 11 11.01 -8.13 12.15
C THR A 11 11.15 -6.80 11.41
N LYS A 12 10.88 -5.67 12.09
CA LYS A 12 11.05 -4.32 11.51
C LYS A 12 12.53 -3.98 11.28
N ILE A 13 13.43 -4.37 12.18
CA ILE A 13 14.88 -4.17 12.02
C ILE A 13 15.38 -4.94 10.79
N THR A 14 15.04 -6.23 10.67
CA THR A 14 15.40 -7.07 9.52
C THR A 14 14.84 -6.52 8.20
N ARG A 15 13.59 -6.03 8.17
CA ARG A 15 13.01 -5.36 6.98
C ARG A 15 13.74 -4.06 6.65
N LEU A 16 14.09 -3.24 7.64
CA LEU A 16 14.85 -2.00 7.43
C LEU A 16 16.25 -2.27 6.85
N LEU A 17 16.97 -3.26 7.38
CA LEU A 17 18.28 -3.68 6.90
C LEU A 17 18.21 -4.29 5.48
N ARG A 18 17.20 -5.13 5.19
CA ARG A 18 16.94 -5.63 3.84
C ARG A 18 16.68 -4.47 2.87
N MET A 19 15.84 -3.53 3.26
CA MET A 19 15.50 -2.35 2.46
C MET A 19 16.72 -1.50 2.16
N GLN A 20 17.56 -1.19 3.16
CA GLN A 20 18.80 -0.42 2.95
C GLN A 20 19.77 -1.11 1.99
N ARG A 21 19.97 -2.44 2.14
CA ARG A 21 20.84 -3.24 1.24
C ARG A 21 20.31 -3.27 -0.20
N LEU A 22 18.99 -3.38 -0.38
CA LEU A 22 18.37 -3.37 -1.71
C LEU A 22 18.38 -1.97 -2.33
N LEU A 23 18.10 -0.93 -1.55
CA LEU A 23 18.13 0.47 -1.99
C LEU A 23 19.52 0.89 -2.48
N ALA A 24 20.58 0.53 -1.75
CA ALA A 24 21.95 0.79 -2.18
C ALA A 24 22.31 0.07 -3.50
N ARG A 25 21.86 -1.18 -3.68
CA ARG A 25 22.03 -1.94 -4.93
C ARG A 25 21.28 -1.30 -6.11
N LEU A 26 20.04 -0.86 -5.89
CA LEU A 26 19.25 -0.19 -6.92
C LEU A 26 19.81 1.19 -7.28
N GLN A 27 20.26 1.96 -6.28
CA GLN A 27 20.93 3.25 -6.51
C GLN A 27 22.16 3.08 -7.40
N ALA A 28 23.02 2.09 -7.11
CA ALA A 28 24.19 1.79 -7.94
C ALA A 28 23.81 1.29 -9.34
N LYS A 29 22.86 0.34 -9.45
CA LYS A 29 22.42 -0.27 -10.72
C LYS A 29 21.76 0.72 -11.68
N HIS A 30 21.06 1.73 -11.16
CA HIS A 30 20.27 2.68 -11.95
C HIS A 30 20.85 4.10 -11.95
N HIS A 31 22.05 4.29 -11.40
CA HIS A 31 22.70 5.59 -11.22
C HIS A 31 21.78 6.65 -10.58
N TRP A 32 20.91 6.24 -9.66
CA TRP A 32 19.91 7.14 -9.09
C TRP A 32 20.57 8.26 -8.28
N GLU A 33 20.06 9.45 -8.49
CA GLU A 33 20.38 10.59 -7.64
C GLU A 33 20.05 10.34 -6.16
N ARG A 34 20.71 11.14 -5.32
CA ARG A 34 20.45 11.19 -3.87
C ARG A 34 19.01 11.63 -3.57
N SER A 35 18.39 12.43 -4.44
CA SER A 35 16.98 12.85 -4.41
C SER A 35 16.04 11.62 -4.46
N THR A 36 16.03 10.89 -5.57
CA THR A 36 15.24 9.66 -5.80
C THR A 36 15.48 8.60 -4.73
N THR A 37 16.75 8.39 -4.35
CA THR A 37 17.13 7.46 -3.27
C THR A 37 16.52 7.87 -1.92
N SER A 38 16.50 9.18 -1.63
CA SER A 38 15.91 9.72 -0.39
C SER A 38 14.39 9.57 -0.37
N LEU A 39 13.68 9.74 -1.49
CA LEU A 39 12.23 9.52 -1.57
C LEU A 39 11.85 8.08 -1.22
N TYR A 40 12.56 7.10 -1.79
CA TYR A 40 12.38 5.69 -1.44
C TYR A 40 12.70 5.40 0.03
N TYR A 41 13.79 5.95 0.57
CA TYR A 41 14.16 5.79 1.97
C TYR A 41 13.12 6.40 2.92
N ILE A 42 12.65 7.62 2.65
CA ILE A 42 11.63 8.32 3.44
C ILE A 42 10.31 7.53 3.44
N PHE A 43 9.86 7.09 2.26
CA PHE A 43 8.66 6.26 2.15
C PHE A 43 8.79 4.97 2.97
N CYS A 44 9.84 4.18 2.73
CA CYS A 44 10.00 2.89 3.38
C CYS A 44 10.18 3.04 4.90
N LYS A 45 10.98 4.01 5.35
CA LYS A 45 11.21 4.28 6.77
C LYS A 45 9.93 4.74 7.48
N THR A 46 9.11 5.56 6.83
CA THR A 46 7.82 6.02 7.36
C THR A 46 6.87 4.84 7.54
N VAL A 47 6.68 4.05 6.48
CA VAL A 47 5.78 2.89 6.47
C VAL A 47 6.23 1.83 7.50
N LEU A 48 7.51 1.46 7.54
CA LEU A 48 8.07 0.53 8.55
C LEU A 48 7.97 1.07 9.98
N ALA A 49 8.02 2.40 10.17
CA ALA A 49 7.74 3.05 11.44
C ALA A 49 6.24 3.11 11.80
N GLY A 50 5.36 2.40 11.10
CA GLY A 50 3.91 2.30 11.40
C GLY A 50 3.19 3.64 11.33
N ARG A 51 3.62 4.50 10.40
CA ARG A 51 3.06 5.82 10.16
C ARG A 51 2.13 5.83 8.95
N ILE A 52 1.19 6.78 8.93
CA ILE A 52 0.31 7.01 7.77
C ILE A 52 1.02 7.94 6.79
N ILE A 53 1.20 7.49 5.55
CA ILE A 53 1.74 8.31 4.46
C ILE A 53 0.63 8.60 3.45
N ALA A 54 0.45 9.88 3.11
CA ALA A 54 -0.34 10.28 1.95
C ALA A 54 0.55 10.27 0.71
N LEU A 55 0.10 9.66 -0.39
CA LEU A 55 0.85 9.61 -1.65
C LEU A 55 -0.05 9.75 -2.88
N GLU A 56 0.53 10.30 -3.94
CA GLU A 56 -0.03 10.20 -5.30
C GLU A 56 -0.02 8.74 -5.78
N THR A 57 -0.99 8.34 -6.60
CA THR A 57 -1.02 7.02 -7.26
C THR A 57 -1.32 7.15 -8.76
N ASP A 58 -1.36 6.06 -9.50
CA ASP A 58 -1.86 6.01 -10.88
C ASP A 58 -3.38 6.26 -11.03
N THR A 59 -4.13 6.46 -9.93
CA THR A 59 -5.58 6.77 -9.97
C THR A 59 -5.95 8.02 -9.21
N VAL A 60 -5.87 8.01 -7.87
CA VAL A 60 -6.20 9.13 -6.96
C VAL A 60 -5.24 9.15 -5.76
N PRO A 61 -5.12 10.26 -5.00
CA PRO A 61 -4.39 10.30 -3.74
C PRO A 61 -4.83 9.19 -2.78
N GLY A 62 -3.85 8.48 -2.21
CA GLY A 62 -4.06 7.42 -1.24
C GLY A 62 -3.52 7.78 0.15
N LEU A 63 -4.19 7.31 1.20
CA LEU A 63 -3.63 7.19 2.54
C LEU A 63 -3.20 5.75 2.77
N ALA A 64 -1.95 5.55 3.16
CA ALA A 64 -1.29 4.26 3.15
C ALA A 64 -0.55 3.90 4.45
N VAL A 65 -0.51 2.60 4.78
CA VAL A 65 0.22 2.03 5.93
C VAL A 65 0.79 0.64 5.61
N ASP A 66 1.78 0.23 6.40
CA ASP A 66 2.32 -1.15 6.38
C ASP A 66 1.22 -2.14 6.77
N VAL A 67 0.96 -3.15 5.92
CA VAL A 67 0.01 -4.23 6.26
C VAL A 67 0.42 -4.95 7.54
N LEU A 68 1.73 -5.03 7.81
CA LEU A 68 2.25 -5.71 9.00
C LEU A 68 2.19 -4.84 10.28
N SER A 69 1.66 -3.61 10.22
CA SER A 69 1.56 -2.71 11.37
C SER A 69 0.10 -2.51 11.79
N LEU A 70 -0.44 -3.45 12.59
CA LEU A 70 -1.82 -3.44 13.09
C LEU A 70 -2.25 -2.10 13.71
N SER A 71 -1.37 -1.42 14.46
CA SER A 71 -1.66 -0.10 15.05
C SER A 71 -1.75 1.03 14.00
N ALA A 72 -1.06 0.89 12.87
CA ALA A 72 -1.18 1.82 11.73
C ALA A 72 -2.47 1.56 10.95
N LEU A 73 -2.84 0.29 10.75
CA LEU A 73 -4.15 -0.10 10.22
C LEU A 73 -5.29 0.44 11.10
N ALA A 74 -5.21 0.28 12.43
CA ALA A 74 -6.18 0.84 13.38
C ALA A 74 -6.32 2.36 13.24
N ARG A 75 -5.19 3.09 13.24
CA ARG A 75 -5.17 4.55 12.99
C ARG A 75 -5.82 4.90 11.65
N LEU A 76 -5.54 4.17 10.58
CA LEU A 76 -6.10 4.42 9.25
C LEU A 76 -7.62 4.16 9.19
N TYR A 77 -8.13 3.09 9.81
CA TYR A 77 -9.58 2.84 9.92
C TYR A 77 -10.28 3.95 10.71
N CYS A 78 -9.73 4.35 11.86
CA CYS A 78 -10.28 5.42 12.71
C CYS A 78 -10.31 6.77 11.96
N LEU A 79 -9.18 7.16 11.37
CA LEU A 79 -9.02 8.40 10.60
C LEU A 79 -10.02 8.50 9.45
N LYS A 80 -10.22 7.39 8.73
CA LYS A 80 -11.19 7.29 7.63
C LYS A 80 -12.66 7.22 8.10
N LYS A 81 -12.93 7.15 9.41
CA LYS A 81 -14.24 6.78 9.98
C LYS A 81 -14.83 5.52 9.32
N ARG A 82 -13.97 4.54 9.03
CA ARG A 82 -14.29 3.38 8.20
C ARG A 82 -14.79 2.22 9.05
N ALA A 83 -15.98 1.70 8.75
CA ALA A 83 -16.47 0.46 9.34
C ALA A 83 -15.49 -0.69 9.08
N ALA A 84 -15.14 -1.47 10.11
CA ALA A 84 -14.14 -2.54 10.02
C ALA A 84 -14.44 -3.59 8.94
N ALA A 85 -15.72 -3.81 8.63
CA ALA A 85 -16.17 -4.72 7.59
C ALA A 85 -15.97 -4.22 6.13
N LYS A 86 -15.65 -2.93 5.90
CA LYS A 86 -15.31 -2.41 4.57
C LYS A 86 -13.81 -2.68 4.29
N PRO A 87 -13.42 -3.70 3.49
CA PRO A 87 -12.00 -4.07 3.33
C PRO A 87 -11.16 -2.93 2.75
N ILE A 88 -9.88 -2.87 3.14
CA ILE A 88 -8.89 -1.93 2.60
C ILE A 88 -8.17 -2.59 1.42
N VAL A 89 -7.84 -1.81 0.37
CA VAL A 89 -7.14 -2.32 -0.81
C VAL A 89 -5.65 -2.49 -0.49
N TRP A 90 -5.08 -3.63 -0.83
CA TRP A 90 -3.64 -3.89 -0.68
C TRP A 90 -2.97 -3.68 -2.04
N LEU A 91 -2.07 -2.70 -2.11
CA LEU A 91 -1.21 -2.52 -3.28
C LEU A 91 -0.06 -3.54 -3.22
N ILE A 92 0.20 -4.19 -4.36
CA ILE A 92 1.18 -5.28 -4.49
C ILE A 92 2.12 -5.06 -5.68
N SER A 93 3.38 -5.49 -5.55
CA SER A 93 4.37 -5.48 -6.64
C SER A 93 4.41 -6.76 -7.47
N GLU A 94 3.82 -7.84 -6.96
CA GLU A 94 3.66 -9.13 -7.64
C GLU A 94 2.52 -9.92 -6.97
N ILE A 95 1.74 -10.68 -7.75
CA ILE A 95 0.70 -11.59 -7.21
C ILE A 95 1.28 -12.95 -6.79
N LYS A 96 2.41 -13.37 -7.36
CA LYS A 96 2.98 -14.72 -7.19
C LYS A 96 3.13 -15.17 -5.72
N PRO A 97 3.61 -14.34 -4.76
CA PRO A 97 3.71 -14.74 -3.36
C PRO A 97 2.36 -14.91 -2.65
N LEU A 98 1.28 -14.38 -3.21
CA LEU A 98 -0.07 -14.39 -2.63
C LEU A 98 -0.94 -15.56 -3.12
N LEU A 99 -0.53 -16.26 -4.19
CA LEU A 99 -1.28 -17.38 -4.78
C LEU A 99 -1.65 -18.51 -3.78
N PRO A 100 -0.83 -18.90 -2.78
CA PRO A 100 -1.24 -19.88 -1.76
C PRO A 100 -2.34 -19.39 -0.80
N TYR A 101 -2.58 -18.08 -0.76
CA TYR A 101 -3.43 -17.41 0.21
C TYR A 101 -4.77 -16.93 -0.40
N ILE A 102 -4.93 -17.01 -1.73
CA ILE A 102 -6.12 -16.54 -2.46
C ILE A 102 -6.64 -17.59 -3.45
N GLU A 103 -7.95 -17.58 -3.72
CA GLU A 103 -8.54 -18.43 -4.76
C GLU A 103 -8.27 -17.82 -6.16
N TYR A 104 -7.27 -18.34 -6.87
CA TYR A 104 -6.84 -17.82 -8.16
C TYR A 104 -7.50 -18.55 -9.35
N SER A 105 -8.75 -18.16 -9.65
CA SER A 105 -9.55 -18.77 -10.72
C SER A 105 -9.10 -18.37 -12.15
N PRO A 106 -9.53 -19.08 -13.21
CA PRO A 106 -9.30 -18.67 -14.61
C PRO A 106 -9.93 -17.31 -14.96
N LEU A 107 -10.96 -16.87 -14.22
CA LEU A 107 -11.49 -15.50 -14.31
C LEU A 107 -10.50 -14.50 -13.70
N ALA A 108 -9.98 -14.78 -12.51
CA ALA A 108 -8.95 -13.97 -11.85
C ALA A 108 -7.73 -13.78 -12.76
N ARG A 109 -7.24 -14.88 -13.35
CA ARG A 109 -6.11 -14.89 -14.28
C ARG A 109 -6.32 -13.94 -15.46
N ARG A 110 -7.45 -14.06 -16.18
CA ARG A 110 -7.77 -13.20 -17.33
C ARG A 110 -7.90 -11.72 -16.95
N LEU A 111 -8.42 -11.40 -15.76
CA LEU A 111 -8.50 -10.02 -15.27
C LEU A 111 -7.12 -9.44 -14.92
N VAL A 112 -6.25 -10.24 -14.30
CA VAL A 112 -4.87 -9.85 -13.96
C VAL A 112 -4.03 -9.65 -15.23
N GLU A 113 -4.00 -10.63 -16.14
CA GLU A 113 -3.21 -10.59 -17.37
C GLU A 113 -3.60 -9.44 -18.31
N LYS A 114 -4.88 -9.01 -18.30
CA LYS A 114 -5.39 -7.92 -19.16
C LYS A 114 -5.28 -6.52 -18.55
N TYR A 115 -5.32 -6.38 -17.22
CA TYR A 115 -5.56 -5.08 -16.57
C TYR A 115 -4.58 -4.73 -15.42
N TRP A 116 -3.62 -5.59 -15.09
CA TRP A 116 -2.54 -5.27 -14.15
C TRP A 116 -1.17 -5.23 -14.84
N PRO A 117 -0.30 -4.24 -14.55
CA PRO A 117 -0.50 -3.12 -13.61
C PRO A 117 -1.53 -2.10 -14.12
N GLY A 118 -2.36 -1.53 -13.25
CA GLY A 118 -3.33 -0.52 -13.67
C GLY A 118 -4.46 -0.16 -12.70
N ALA A 119 -5.53 0.39 -13.27
CA ALA A 119 -6.68 0.94 -12.55
C ALA A 119 -7.73 -0.09 -12.09
N LEU A 120 -7.44 -1.39 -12.18
CA LEU A 120 -8.30 -2.47 -11.67
C LEU A 120 -7.94 -2.87 -10.23
N THR A 121 -8.95 -3.04 -9.38
CA THR A 121 -8.87 -3.70 -8.07
C THR A 121 -9.72 -4.96 -8.14
N ILE A 122 -9.19 -6.08 -7.65
CA ILE A 122 -9.89 -7.38 -7.68
C ILE A 122 -10.05 -7.86 -6.23
N VAL A 123 -11.27 -8.26 -5.86
CA VAL A 123 -11.58 -8.88 -4.56
C VAL A 123 -11.61 -10.40 -4.72
N PHE A 124 -10.67 -11.08 -4.08
CA PHE A 124 -10.50 -12.53 -4.11
C PHE A 124 -11.08 -13.15 -2.82
N ASN A 125 -11.53 -14.41 -2.88
CA ASN A 125 -11.62 -15.24 -1.68
C ASN A 125 -10.23 -15.54 -1.13
N LEU A 126 -10.15 -15.69 0.18
CA LEU A 126 -8.97 -16.19 0.89
C LEU A 126 -9.07 -17.71 1.05
N THR A 127 -7.95 -18.40 0.85
CA THR A 127 -7.85 -19.80 1.29
C THR A 127 -7.90 -19.87 2.83
N PRO A 128 -8.07 -21.05 3.45
CA PRO A 128 -7.92 -21.20 4.90
C PRO A 128 -6.56 -20.68 5.41
N ALA A 129 -5.49 -20.89 4.63
CA ALA A 129 -4.16 -20.34 4.90
C ALA A 129 -4.13 -18.81 4.79
N GLY A 130 -4.78 -18.20 3.79
CA GLY A 130 -4.91 -16.74 3.67
C GLY A 130 -5.69 -16.10 4.81
N SER A 131 -6.78 -16.75 5.22
CA SER A 131 -7.60 -16.33 6.36
C SER A 131 -6.78 -16.33 7.66
N GLN A 132 -5.95 -17.36 7.86
CA GLN A 132 -5.06 -17.45 9.02
C GLN A 132 -3.86 -16.49 8.93
N ALA A 133 -3.30 -16.26 7.73
CA ALA A 133 -2.21 -15.31 7.50
C ALA A 133 -2.62 -13.85 7.82
N LEU A 134 -3.87 -13.45 7.52
CA LEU A 134 -4.41 -12.16 7.97
C LEU A 134 -4.54 -12.08 9.50
N LYS A 135 -5.14 -13.10 10.13
CA LYS A 135 -5.35 -13.13 11.59
C LYS A 135 -4.04 -13.08 12.39
N THR A 136 -3.04 -13.83 11.93
CA THR A 136 -1.70 -13.87 12.53
C THR A 136 -0.79 -12.73 12.09
N ASN A 137 -1.21 -11.95 11.08
CA ASN A 137 -0.42 -10.89 10.46
C ASN A 137 0.92 -11.40 9.88
N LEU A 138 0.88 -12.57 9.22
CA LEU A 138 2.02 -13.30 8.66
C LEU A 138 1.84 -13.52 7.15
N PHE A 139 1.94 -12.44 6.38
CA PHE A 139 2.17 -12.57 4.94
C PHE A 139 3.66 -12.78 4.64
N PRO A 140 4.04 -13.73 3.77
CA PRO A 140 5.42 -13.89 3.38
C PRO A 140 5.89 -12.63 2.65
N PRO A 141 7.11 -12.13 2.94
CA PRO A 141 7.63 -11.00 2.21
C PRO A 141 7.90 -11.39 0.76
N ALA A 142 7.76 -10.46 -0.19
CA ALA A 142 8.06 -10.66 -1.61
C ALA A 142 9.44 -11.34 -1.79
N GLN A 143 9.46 -12.49 -2.46
CA GLN A 143 10.62 -13.39 -2.54
C GLN A 143 11.29 -13.42 -3.93
N HIS A 144 11.03 -12.45 -4.79
CA HIS A 144 11.85 -12.21 -5.98
C HIS A 144 12.19 -10.72 -6.11
N LEU A 145 13.46 -10.43 -6.40
CA LEU A 145 13.93 -9.46 -7.41
C LEU A 145 15.43 -9.16 -7.25
N ALA A 146 16.22 -9.78 -8.12
CA ALA A 146 17.54 -9.28 -8.51
C ALA A 146 17.56 -8.80 -9.99
N THR A 147 16.52 -9.15 -10.76
CA THR A 147 16.64 -9.37 -12.21
C THR A 147 15.85 -8.40 -13.10
N GLN A 148 14.92 -7.58 -12.58
CA GLN A 148 14.17 -6.61 -13.39
C GLN A 148 14.57 -5.17 -13.08
N SER A 149 14.19 -4.25 -13.96
CA SER A 149 14.74 -2.89 -14.02
C SER A 149 13.59 -1.86 -14.09
N PRO A 150 13.37 -1.03 -13.07
CA PRO A 150 12.40 0.06 -13.14
C PRO A 150 12.82 1.13 -14.15
N ALA A 151 11.85 1.76 -14.82
CA ALA A 151 12.09 2.89 -15.71
C ALA A 151 12.46 4.17 -14.93
N PRO A 152 13.31 5.06 -15.49
CA PRO A 152 13.69 6.32 -14.85
C PRO A 152 12.54 7.36 -14.85
N THR A 153 12.51 8.24 -13.86
CA THR A 153 11.61 9.42 -13.74
C THR A 153 12.15 10.34 -12.62
N PRO A 154 11.72 11.62 -12.47
CA PRO A 154 12.67 12.72 -12.31
C PRO A 154 12.83 13.27 -10.88
N ASN A 155 13.72 14.25 -10.77
CA ASN A 155 14.32 14.73 -9.53
C ASN A 155 13.43 15.71 -8.75
N TYR A 156 13.36 15.54 -7.42
CA TYR A 156 12.74 16.48 -6.49
C TYR A 156 13.54 16.59 -5.18
N THR A 157 13.48 17.75 -4.52
CA THR A 157 14.55 18.20 -3.61
C THR A 157 14.05 18.59 -2.22
N SER A 158 14.72 18.09 -1.16
CA SER A 158 14.88 18.74 0.18
C SER A 158 13.63 18.89 1.08
N GLN A 159 13.66 18.87 2.42
CA GLN A 159 14.53 18.30 3.50
C GLN A 159 13.70 18.35 4.81
N ALA A 160 13.87 17.41 5.76
CA ALA A 160 13.65 17.57 7.22
C ALA A 160 13.86 16.24 8.00
N GLN A 161 14.01 16.31 9.33
CA GLN A 161 14.14 15.16 10.27
C GLN A 161 13.44 15.47 11.61
N LEU A 162 13.02 14.44 12.41
CA LEU A 162 13.05 14.37 13.91
C LEU A 162 12.36 13.09 14.52
N LYS A 163 11.98 13.09 15.82
CA LYS A 163 11.91 11.96 16.82
C LYS A 163 10.49 11.78 17.45
N ILE A 164 10.05 10.84 18.34
CA ILE A 164 10.30 9.42 18.80
C ILE A 164 9.08 8.97 19.70
N SER A 165 8.98 7.70 20.16
CA SER A 165 8.31 7.21 21.44
C SER A 165 6.88 6.55 21.46
N HIS A 166 6.80 5.20 21.68
CA HIS A 166 6.00 4.28 22.60
C HIS A 166 4.47 3.79 22.60
N ASN A 167 3.85 3.35 21.48
CA ASN A 167 2.66 2.45 21.23
C ASN A 167 1.68 1.86 22.32
N PRO A 168 0.33 1.75 22.06
CA PRO A 168 -0.56 0.74 22.69
C PRO A 168 -1.61 -0.02 21.79
N LYS A 169 -1.61 -1.37 21.92
CA LYS A 169 -2.68 -2.41 21.70
C LYS A 169 -3.40 -2.56 20.32
N ASN A 170 -3.68 -3.82 19.90
CA ASN A 170 -3.85 -4.20 18.47
C ASN A 170 -4.93 -5.24 18.06
N ASN A 171 -5.58 -5.98 18.96
CA ASN A 171 -6.03 -7.36 18.62
C ASN A 171 -7.41 -7.58 17.96
N GLU A 172 -8.31 -6.59 17.91
CA GLU A 172 -9.75 -6.85 17.64
C GLU A 172 -10.22 -6.61 16.19
N ILE A 173 -9.32 -6.24 15.28
CA ILE A 173 -9.70 -5.64 13.99
C ILE A 173 -10.24 -6.68 12.96
N PHE A 174 -9.83 -7.97 13.06
CA PHE A 174 -9.96 -8.94 11.95
C PHE A 174 -10.55 -10.34 12.29
N PRO A 175 -11.70 -10.47 13.00
CA PRO A 175 -12.23 -11.78 13.40
C PRO A 175 -12.65 -12.71 12.23
N THR A 176 -13.18 -12.16 11.14
CA THR A 176 -13.92 -12.94 10.10
C THR A 176 -13.74 -12.45 8.65
N ILE A 177 -12.56 -11.93 8.29
CA ILE A 177 -12.27 -11.62 6.87
C ILE A 177 -12.22 -12.91 6.04
N LYS A 178 -13.12 -13.03 5.05
CA LYS A 178 -13.15 -14.10 4.03
C LYS A 178 -12.58 -13.69 2.67
N THR A 179 -12.45 -12.39 2.40
CA THR A 179 -12.03 -11.85 1.10
C THR A 179 -10.97 -10.76 1.23
N ILE A 180 -10.14 -10.61 0.19
CA ILE A 180 -9.07 -9.62 0.15
C ILE A 180 -9.09 -8.82 -1.16
N ALA A 181 -9.05 -7.49 -1.05
CA ALA A 181 -8.99 -6.58 -2.19
C ALA A 181 -7.54 -6.30 -2.56
N LEU A 182 -7.05 -6.83 -3.68
CA LEU A 182 -5.69 -6.63 -4.18
C LEU A 182 -5.67 -5.70 -5.40
N ARG A 183 -4.52 -5.04 -5.62
CA ARG A 183 -4.25 -4.25 -6.83
C ARG A 183 -2.76 -4.12 -7.12
N MET A 184 -2.35 -4.32 -8.36
CA MET A 184 -1.03 -3.90 -8.85
C MET A 184 -1.16 -2.54 -9.56
N PRO A 185 -0.64 -1.43 -9.01
CA PRO A 185 -0.79 -0.10 -9.60
C PRO A 185 0.19 0.15 -10.75
N ALA A 186 -0.21 0.91 -11.77
CA ALA A 186 0.65 1.37 -12.88
C ALA A 186 1.54 2.59 -12.48
N ASP A 187 2.20 2.50 -11.33
CA ASP A 187 3.12 3.53 -10.83
C ASP A 187 4.50 2.90 -10.49
N PRO A 188 5.53 3.12 -11.32
CA PRO A 188 6.86 2.53 -11.11
C PRO A 188 7.48 2.83 -9.75
N PHE A 189 7.19 4.00 -9.16
CA PHE A 189 7.67 4.33 -7.82
C PHE A 189 6.99 3.46 -6.77
N ILE A 190 5.67 3.30 -6.84
CA ILE A 190 4.93 2.48 -5.86
C ILE A 190 5.34 1.00 -6.00
N LEU A 191 5.49 0.49 -7.22
CA LEU A 191 5.96 -0.87 -7.46
C LEU A 191 7.36 -1.10 -6.88
N THR A 192 8.31 -0.18 -7.13
CA THR A 192 9.68 -0.26 -6.58
C THR A 192 9.70 -0.10 -5.06
N ALA A 193 8.86 0.77 -4.50
CA ALA A 193 8.74 0.98 -3.06
C ALA A 193 8.13 -0.23 -2.33
N LEU A 194 7.18 -0.93 -2.96
CA LEU A 194 6.64 -2.22 -2.46
C LEU A 194 7.72 -3.32 -2.46
N GLN A 195 8.56 -3.39 -3.49
CA GLN A 195 9.70 -4.32 -3.55
C GLN A 195 10.73 -4.03 -2.44
N LEU A 196 10.95 -2.74 -2.14
CA LEU A 196 11.83 -2.28 -1.05
C LEU A 196 11.28 -2.55 0.36
N LEU A 197 9.97 -2.36 0.58
CA LEU A 197 9.27 -2.80 1.81
C LEU A 197 9.29 -4.34 1.96
N GLY A 198 9.32 -5.03 0.83
CA GLY A 198 9.18 -6.47 0.73
C GLY A 198 7.78 -6.97 1.11
N THR A 199 6.76 -6.12 1.14
CA THR A 199 5.40 -6.47 1.58
C THR A 199 4.34 -5.67 0.82
N PRO A 200 3.07 -6.12 0.80
CA PRO A 200 1.96 -5.27 0.38
C PRO A 200 1.84 -3.99 1.22
N LEU A 201 1.10 -3.01 0.70
CA LEU A 201 0.79 -1.74 1.35
C LEU A 201 -0.72 -1.58 1.44
N ALA A 202 -1.28 -1.37 2.64
CA ALA A 202 -2.71 -1.13 2.80
C ALA A 202 -3.03 0.33 2.44
N VAL A 203 -3.93 0.56 1.48
CA VAL A 203 -4.25 1.88 0.94
C VAL A 203 -5.76 2.10 0.84
N THR A 204 -6.20 3.30 1.24
CA THR A 204 -7.54 3.84 0.96
C THR A 204 -7.44 5.14 0.19
N SER A 205 -8.47 5.54 -0.55
CA SER A 205 -8.51 6.88 -1.16
C SER A 205 -8.59 7.96 -0.08
N ALA A 206 -7.94 9.11 -0.30
CA ALA A 206 -7.66 10.09 0.73
C ALA A 206 -8.79 11.13 0.95
N ASN A 207 -9.98 10.65 1.31
CA ASN A 207 -11.21 11.39 1.64
C ASN A 207 -11.81 10.86 2.97
N TYR A 208 -12.86 11.44 3.57
CA TYR A 208 -13.60 10.70 4.62
C TYR A 208 -14.43 9.56 3.99
N SER A 209 -14.99 8.63 4.77
CA SER A 209 -15.70 7.49 4.17
C SER A 209 -16.89 7.96 3.32
N ASP A 210 -17.01 7.37 2.13
CA ASP A 210 -18.10 7.55 1.16
C ASP A 210 -18.21 8.95 0.50
N GLU A 211 -17.34 9.89 0.86
CA GLU A 211 -17.06 11.13 0.12
C GLU A 211 -16.32 10.91 -1.23
N PRO A 212 -16.36 11.88 -2.17
CA PRO A 212 -15.48 11.88 -3.35
C PRO A 212 -13.99 11.97 -2.95
N PRO A 213 -13.08 11.30 -3.70
CA PRO A 213 -11.64 11.46 -3.49
C PRO A 213 -11.17 12.85 -3.95
N PRO A 214 -10.24 13.50 -3.22
CA PRO A 214 -9.57 14.69 -3.73
C PRO A 214 -8.69 14.38 -4.95
N LYS A 215 -8.28 15.41 -5.68
CA LYS A 215 -7.45 15.30 -6.89
C LYS A 215 -5.98 15.59 -6.66
N THR A 216 -5.61 16.26 -5.57
CA THR A 216 -4.23 16.64 -5.24
C THR A 216 -3.85 16.32 -3.80
N LEU A 217 -2.56 16.18 -3.50
CA LEU A 217 -2.10 16.09 -2.11
C LEU A 217 -2.26 17.40 -1.33
N ALA A 218 -2.30 18.55 -2.01
CA ALA A 218 -2.70 19.83 -1.41
C ALA A 218 -4.14 19.79 -0.84
N GLU A 219 -5.09 19.16 -1.53
CA GLU A 219 -6.44 18.92 -0.99
C GLU A 219 -6.43 17.92 0.18
N VAL A 220 -5.67 16.81 0.10
CA VAL A 220 -5.51 15.88 1.24
C VAL A 220 -4.92 16.60 2.46
N ARG A 221 -3.99 17.54 2.23
CA ARG A 221 -3.37 18.38 3.27
C ARG A 221 -4.37 19.32 3.93
N LYS A 222 -5.34 19.86 3.17
CA LYS A 222 -6.47 20.63 3.72
C LYS A 222 -7.44 19.75 4.51
N LEU A 223 -7.76 18.54 4.04
CA LEU A 223 -8.74 17.64 4.65
C LEU A 223 -8.26 17.00 5.97
N PHE A 224 -6.97 16.62 6.05
CA PHE A 224 -6.43 15.85 7.17
C PHE A 224 -5.38 16.59 8.01
N ALA A 225 -4.75 17.65 7.46
CA ALA A 225 -3.74 18.47 8.12
C ALA A 225 -2.67 17.66 8.88
N THR A 226 -2.63 17.76 10.21
CA THR A 226 -1.62 17.12 11.07
C THR A 226 -1.91 15.65 11.41
N GLN A 227 -3.02 15.08 10.91
CA GLN A 227 -3.39 13.68 11.19
C GLN A 227 -2.61 12.66 10.35
N ILE A 228 -1.96 13.11 9.26
CA ILE A 228 -1.07 12.30 8.42
C ILE A 228 0.38 12.58 8.84
N ASP A 229 1.18 11.52 9.00
CA ASP A 229 2.59 11.68 9.42
C ASP A 229 3.48 12.26 8.30
N VAL A 230 3.23 11.90 7.04
CA VAL A 230 4.02 12.34 5.86
C VAL A 230 3.13 12.52 4.63
N TYR A 231 3.37 13.59 3.88
CA TYR A 231 2.81 13.82 2.54
C TYR A 231 3.92 13.65 1.50
N LEU A 232 3.80 12.66 0.61
CA LEU A 232 4.80 12.32 -0.40
C LEU A 232 4.35 12.75 -1.80
N GLU A 233 4.63 14.02 -2.08
CA GLU A 233 4.31 14.75 -3.31
C GLU A 233 5.42 14.53 -4.35
N ARG A 234 5.04 14.16 -5.58
CA ARG A 234 5.95 13.84 -6.71
C ARG A 234 5.52 14.54 -8.01
N GLY A 235 4.46 15.36 -7.98
CA GLY A 235 3.98 16.12 -9.14
C GLY A 235 3.34 15.25 -10.23
N ARG A 236 2.88 14.04 -9.90
CA ARG A 236 2.30 13.11 -10.88
C ARG A 236 0.88 13.52 -11.28
N THR A 237 0.62 13.63 -12.58
CA THR A 237 -0.75 13.70 -13.11
C THR A 237 -1.49 12.40 -12.79
N MET A 238 -2.58 12.51 -12.04
CA MET A 238 -3.46 11.40 -11.65
C MET A 238 -4.75 11.39 -12.48
N SER A 239 -5.48 10.28 -12.47
CA SER A 239 -6.78 10.23 -13.13
C SER A 239 -7.86 10.95 -12.32
N ASN A 240 -8.95 11.38 -12.96
CA ASN A 240 -10.08 12.00 -12.24
C ASN A 240 -10.94 11.01 -11.42
N HIS A 241 -10.64 9.72 -11.43
CA HIS A 241 -11.50 8.68 -10.83
C HIS A 241 -10.68 7.64 -10.05
N ALA A 242 -11.30 7.03 -9.03
CA ALA A 242 -10.69 5.92 -8.31
C ALA A 242 -10.66 4.64 -9.16
N SER A 243 -9.91 3.62 -8.71
CA SER A 243 -9.85 2.31 -9.38
C SER A 243 -11.23 1.65 -9.53
N THR A 244 -11.46 0.93 -10.63
CA THR A 244 -12.61 0.04 -10.75
C THR A 244 -12.43 -1.14 -9.81
N ILE A 245 -13.47 -1.50 -9.05
CA ILE A 245 -13.45 -2.63 -8.13
C ILE A 245 -14.36 -3.72 -8.68
N VAL A 246 -13.76 -4.86 -9.03
CA VAL A 246 -14.47 -6.10 -9.36
C VAL A 246 -14.31 -7.08 -8.21
N ASP A 247 -15.41 -7.70 -7.83
CA ASP A 247 -15.45 -8.80 -6.88
C ASP A 247 -15.65 -10.11 -7.65
N ILE A 248 -14.83 -11.11 -7.33
CA ILE A 248 -14.89 -12.46 -7.94
C ILE A 248 -15.08 -13.56 -6.88
N SER A 249 -15.37 -13.18 -5.62
CA SER A 249 -15.60 -14.13 -4.50
C SER A 249 -16.79 -15.08 -4.71
N THR A 250 -17.72 -14.73 -5.59
CA THR A 250 -18.89 -15.52 -5.98
C THR A 250 -18.67 -16.36 -7.25
N GLY A 251 -17.42 -16.48 -7.72
CA GLY A 251 -17.06 -17.15 -8.98
C GLY A 251 -17.43 -16.37 -10.26
N THR A 252 -18.21 -15.29 -10.13
CA THR A 252 -18.66 -14.39 -11.19
C THR A 252 -18.10 -12.98 -10.97
N ALA A 253 -17.89 -12.21 -12.04
CA ALA A 253 -17.36 -10.85 -11.93
C ALA A 253 -18.47 -9.84 -11.62
N ILE A 254 -18.47 -9.29 -10.40
CA ILE A 254 -19.44 -8.29 -9.95
C ILE A 254 -18.73 -6.93 -9.78
N ILE A 255 -19.10 -5.92 -10.56
CA ILE A 255 -18.55 -4.56 -10.41
C ILE A 255 -19.11 -3.93 -9.13
N LYS A 256 -18.29 -3.81 -8.08
CA LYS A 256 -18.66 -3.16 -6.80
C LYS A 256 -18.45 -1.65 -6.83
N ARG A 257 -17.60 -1.16 -7.73
CA ARG A 257 -17.43 0.28 -8.05
C ARG A 257 -16.94 0.43 -9.47
N GLN A 258 -17.68 1.15 -10.30
CA GLN A 258 -17.17 1.64 -11.57
C GLN A 258 -16.17 2.77 -11.32
N GLY A 259 -14.94 2.63 -11.85
CA GLY A 259 -13.87 3.62 -11.74
C GLY A 259 -13.34 4.04 -13.11
N THR A 260 -12.04 4.38 -13.17
CA THR A 260 -11.33 4.79 -14.39
C THR A 260 -11.43 3.76 -15.53
N LEU A 261 -11.41 2.46 -15.21
CA LEU A 261 -11.46 1.37 -16.18
C LEU A 261 -12.90 0.91 -16.41
N LYS A 262 -13.47 1.20 -17.58
CA LYS A 262 -14.72 0.57 -18.04
C LYS A 262 -14.45 -0.90 -18.39
N LEU A 263 -15.41 -1.78 -18.09
CA LEU A 263 -15.32 -3.24 -18.21
C LEU A 263 -16.57 -3.80 -18.89
#